data_AF-A0A941BL43-F1
#
_entry.id   AF-A0A941BL43-F1
#
_cell.length_a   1.000
_cell.length_b   1.000
_cell.length_c   1.000
_cell.angle_alpha   90.00
_cell.angle_beta   90.00
_cell.angle_gamma   90.00
#
_symmetry.space_group_name_H-M   'P 1'
#
loop_
_entity.id
_entity.type
_entity.pdbx_description
1 polymer ?
#
loop_
_entity_poly.entity_id
_entity_poly.type
_entity_poly.pdbx_seq_one_letter_code
_entity_poly.pdbx_strand_id
1 'polypeptide(L)'
;MLKKLGITASTRLAVLHAPDELPALYGPLPPGARQQAVVTEATTLVHLFVTERAALAQALAGLRATLGPEAAVWVSWPKKASKVPTTVTEDVIRELARPLGWVDIKVCAVSEVWSGLKLVVRKALRDPGAR
;
A
#
# COMPACT_ATOMS: atom_id res chain seq x y z
N MET A 1 -0.27 -11.02 -10.68
CA MET A 1 -0.48 -9.84 -9.82
C MET A 1 0.78 -9.00 -9.62
N LEU A 2 1.92 -9.62 -9.28
CA LEU A 2 3.19 -8.95 -8.93
C LEU A 2 3.61 -7.78 -9.85
N LYS A 3 3.57 -8.00 -11.18
CA LYS A 3 3.91 -6.97 -12.18
C LYS A 3 2.95 -5.75 -12.12
N LYS A 4 1.66 -5.97 -11.82
CA LYS A 4 0.68 -4.88 -11.65
C LYS A 4 0.99 -4.02 -10.44
N LEU A 5 1.41 -4.67 -9.34
CA LEU A 5 1.82 -4.02 -8.09
C LEU A 5 3.20 -3.35 -8.17
N GLY A 6 3.98 -3.67 -9.21
CA GLY A 6 5.33 -3.15 -9.40
C GLY A 6 6.37 -3.84 -8.50
N ILE A 7 6.13 -5.10 -8.15
CA ILE A 7 7.07 -5.92 -7.38
C ILE A 7 8.19 -6.40 -8.33
N THR A 8 9.43 -6.13 -7.93
CA THR A 8 10.67 -6.41 -8.67
C THR A 8 11.66 -7.19 -7.79
N ALA A 9 12.79 -7.62 -8.36
CA ALA A 9 13.87 -8.28 -7.63
C ALA A 9 14.49 -7.42 -6.51
N SER A 10 14.37 -6.09 -6.55
CA SER A 10 14.86 -5.21 -5.48
C SER A 10 13.82 -4.93 -4.40
N THR A 11 12.61 -5.49 -4.52
CA THR A 11 11.51 -5.19 -3.60
C THR A 11 11.71 -5.84 -2.24
N ARG A 12 11.70 -4.99 -1.21
CA ARG A 12 11.49 -5.34 0.19
C ARG A 12 10.02 -5.09 0.53
N LEU A 13 9.23 -6.17 0.55
CA LEU A 13 7.79 -6.16 0.68
C LEU A 13 7.37 -6.42 2.13
N ALA A 14 6.62 -5.51 2.72
CA ALA A 14 5.84 -5.80 3.92
C ALA A 14 4.35 -5.90 3.55
N VAL A 15 3.66 -6.92 4.05
CA VAL A 15 2.21 -7.07 3.86
C VAL A 15 1.54 -6.93 5.22
N LEU A 16 0.60 -6.00 5.34
CA LEU A 16 -0.09 -5.69 6.58
C LEU A 16 -1.56 -6.09 6.49
N HIS A 17 -2.03 -6.75 7.55
CA HIS A 17 -3.41 -7.23 7.69
C HIS A 17 -3.87 -8.08 6.50
N ALA A 18 -2.96 -8.89 5.97
CA ALA A 18 -3.22 -9.79 4.85
C ALA A 18 -4.47 -10.65 5.09
N PRO A 19 -5.37 -10.77 4.12
CA PRO A 19 -6.46 -11.72 4.21
C PRO A 19 -5.94 -13.15 3.99
N ASP A 20 -6.69 -14.17 4.41
CA ASP A 20 -6.24 -15.57 4.33
C ASP A 20 -5.97 -16.03 2.89
N GLU A 21 -6.65 -15.42 1.90
CA GLU A 21 -6.44 -15.69 0.48
C GLU A 21 -5.17 -15.03 -0.12
N LEU A 22 -4.37 -14.31 0.68
CA LEU A 22 -3.16 -13.62 0.22
C LEU A 22 -2.16 -14.53 -0.53
N PRO A 23 -1.86 -15.77 -0.11
CA PRO A 23 -0.90 -16.61 -0.82
C PRO A 23 -1.30 -16.86 -2.28
N ALA A 24 -2.59 -17.00 -2.56
CA ALA A 24 -3.11 -17.18 -3.92
C ALA A 24 -2.97 -15.91 -4.78
N LEU A 25 -2.89 -14.72 -4.15
CA LEU A 25 -2.83 -13.43 -4.85
C LEU A 25 -1.44 -13.13 -5.42
N TYR A 26 -0.37 -13.50 -4.72
CA TYR A 26 0.98 -13.10 -5.07
C TYR A 26 1.71 -14.13 -5.91
N GLY A 27 1.45 -15.42 -5.73
CA GLY A 27 2.33 -16.47 -6.25
C GLY A 27 3.77 -16.32 -5.73
N PRO A 28 4.75 -17.01 -6.32
CA PRO A 28 6.14 -16.91 -5.89
C PRO A 28 6.69 -15.51 -6.20
N LEU A 29 7.35 -14.90 -5.21
CA LEU A 29 8.04 -13.62 -5.40
C LEU A 29 9.19 -13.76 -6.41
N PRO A 30 9.53 -12.70 -7.15
CA PRO A 30 10.66 -12.74 -8.09
C PRO A 30 11.96 -13.02 -7.34
N PRO A 31 12.93 -13.73 -7.96
CA PRO A 31 14.26 -13.91 -7.37
C PRO A 31 14.86 -12.57 -6.95
N GLY A 32 15.34 -12.49 -5.71
CA GLY A 32 15.89 -11.26 -5.12
C GLY A 32 14.90 -10.48 -4.25
N ALA A 33 13.61 -10.53 -4.54
CA ALA A 33 12.60 -9.90 -3.70
C ALA A 33 12.59 -10.57 -2.32
N ARG A 34 12.24 -9.80 -1.28
CA ARG A 34 12.19 -10.27 0.10
C ARG A 34 10.90 -9.80 0.76
N GLN A 35 10.19 -10.73 1.37
CA GLN A 35 9.11 -10.40 2.28
C GLN A 35 9.68 -10.14 3.68
N GLN A 36 9.13 -9.16 4.37
CA GLN A 36 9.52 -8.78 5.73
C GLN A 36 8.28 -8.75 6.63
N ALA A 37 8.46 -9.20 7.87
CA ALA A 37 7.40 -9.18 8.88
C ALA A 37 7.22 -7.79 9.53
N VAL A 38 8.27 -6.97 9.50
CA VAL A 38 8.30 -5.65 10.15
C VAL A 38 8.55 -4.58 9.09
N VAL A 39 7.79 -3.49 9.17
CA VAL A 39 8.00 -2.30 8.34
C VAL A 39 9.18 -1.52 8.92
N THR A 40 10.15 -1.19 8.07
CA THR A 40 11.30 -0.37 8.44
C THR A 40 11.54 0.71 7.39
N GLU A 41 12.48 1.61 7.63
CA GLU A 41 12.88 2.62 6.64
C GLU A 41 13.40 1.99 5.33
N ALA A 42 13.99 0.79 5.41
CA ALA A 42 14.46 0.03 4.26
C ALA A 42 13.33 -0.67 3.47
N THR A 43 12.09 -0.68 3.97
CA THR A 43 10.96 -1.26 3.26
C THR A 43 10.63 -0.40 2.04
N THR A 44 10.66 -1.00 0.85
CA THR A 44 10.43 -0.28 -0.41
C THR A 44 8.97 -0.33 -0.86
N LEU A 45 8.22 -1.35 -0.42
CA LEU A 45 6.83 -1.53 -0.79
C LEU A 45 6.05 -2.10 0.40
N VAL A 46 4.95 -1.43 0.76
CA VAL A 46 3.95 -1.97 1.68
C VAL A 46 2.69 -2.31 0.91
N HIS A 47 2.06 -3.44 1.21
CA HIS A 47 0.70 -3.71 0.80
C HIS A 47 -0.18 -3.85 2.04
N LEU A 48 -0.97 -2.83 2.29
CA LEU A 48 -1.90 -2.71 3.40
C LEU A 48 -3.30 -3.13 2.95
N PHE A 49 -3.92 -4.06 3.66
CA PHE A 49 -5.33 -4.40 3.52
C PHE A 49 -6.11 -3.79 4.68
N VAL A 50 -7.25 -3.15 4.40
CA VAL A 50 -8.01 -2.47 5.45
C VAL A 50 -9.49 -2.32 5.08
N THR A 51 -10.35 -2.45 6.08
CA THR A 51 -11.82 -2.32 5.97
C THR A 51 -12.37 -1.15 6.79
N GLU A 52 -11.55 -0.57 7.67
CA GLU A 52 -11.97 0.47 8.60
C GLU A 52 -11.21 1.78 8.41
N ARG A 53 -11.95 2.90 8.35
CA ARG A 53 -11.38 4.25 8.21
C ARG A 53 -10.38 4.59 9.33
N ALA A 54 -10.70 4.23 10.57
CA ALA A 54 -9.83 4.51 11.72
C ALA A 54 -8.50 3.75 11.62
N ALA A 55 -8.55 2.46 11.29
CA ALA A 55 -7.36 1.64 11.06
C ALA A 55 -6.53 2.17 9.89
N LEU A 56 -7.17 2.60 8.81
CA LEU A 56 -6.50 3.22 7.66
C LEU A 56 -5.76 4.50 8.06
N ALA A 57 -6.41 5.38 8.83
CA ALA A 57 -5.79 6.63 9.29
C ALA A 57 -4.54 6.36 10.14
N GLN A 58 -4.64 5.44 11.10
CA GLN A 58 -3.51 5.05 11.95
C GLN A 58 -2.37 4.43 11.14
N ALA A 59 -2.68 3.51 10.23
CA ALA A 59 -1.69 2.86 9.39
C ALA A 59 -0.97 3.84 8.47
N LEU A 60 -1.69 4.74 7.78
CA LEU A 60 -1.06 5.74 6.91
C LEU A 60 -0.12 6.69 7.66
N ALA A 61 -0.52 7.11 8.87
CA ALA A 61 0.31 7.96 9.72
C ALA A 61 1.59 7.23 10.18
N GLY A 62 1.45 5.99 10.67
CA GLY A 62 2.60 5.16 11.09
C GLY A 62 3.55 4.87 9.92
N LEU A 63 3.01 4.46 8.77
CA LEU A 63 3.81 4.21 7.56
C LEU A 63 4.55 5.47 7.10
N ARG A 64 3.93 6.65 7.20
CA ARG A 64 4.59 7.91 6.84
C ARG A 64 5.77 8.26 7.75
N ALA A 65 5.69 7.89 9.03
CA ALA A 65 6.73 8.13 10.01
C ALA A 65 7.90 7.12 9.90
N THR A 66 7.65 5.92 9.35
CA THR A 66 8.66 4.86 9.29
C THR A 66 9.30 4.68 7.92
N LEU A 67 8.54 4.80 6.83
CA LEU A 67 9.03 4.47 5.50
C LEU A 67 9.96 5.55 4.95
N GLY A 68 10.98 5.12 4.19
CA GLY A 68 11.80 6.02 3.40
C GLY A 68 11.00 6.78 2.33
N PRO A 69 11.49 7.94 1.85
CA PRO A 69 10.78 8.81 0.93
C PRO A 69 10.46 8.19 -0.44
N GLU A 70 11.24 7.19 -0.86
CA GLU A 70 11.06 6.46 -2.12
C GLU A 70 10.12 5.24 -2.00
N ALA A 71 9.63 4.94 -0.80
CA ALA A 71 8.73 3.81 -0.60
C ALA A 71 7.35 4.05 -1.24
N ALA A 72 6.71 2.96 -1.64
CA ALA A 72 5.34 2.95 -2.11
C ALA A 72 4.44 2.15 -1.18
N VAL A 73 3.18 2.56 -1.08
CA VAL A 73 2.15 1.85 -0.32
C VAL A 73 1.01 1.51 -1.25
N TRP A 74 0.67 0.23 -1.37
CA TRP A 74 -0.61 -0.20 -1.90
C TRP A 74 -1.60 -0.30 -0.75
N VAL A 75 -2.69 0.46 -0.83
CA VAL A 75 -3.82 0.34 0.08
C VAL A 75 -4.92 -0.42 -0.63
N SER A 76 -5.34 -1.54 -0.07
CA SER A 76 -6.39 -2.39 -0.59
C SER A 76 -7.60 -2.42 0.32
N TRP A 77 -8.78 -2.22 -0.28
CA TRP A 77 -10.07 -2.23 0.41
C TRP A 77 -11.08 -3.09 -0.37
N PRO A 78 -12.12 -3.63 0.30
CA PRO A 78 -13.12 -4.42 -0.39
C PRO A 78 -13.91 -3.59 -1.40
N LYS A 79 -14.15 -4.14 -2.58
CA LYS A 79 -15.02 -3.54 -3.60
C LYS A 79 -16.44 -3.47 -3.07
N LYS A 80 -17.20 -2.45 -3.49
CA LYS A 80 -18.63 -2.35 -3.20
C LYS A 80 -19.42 -3.62 -3.59
N ALA A 81 -19.02 -4.29 -4.68
CA ALA A 81 -19.67 -5.49 -5.18
C ALA A 81 -19.36 -6.77 -4.38
N SER A 82 -18.32 -6.79 -3.54
CA SER A 82 -17.90 -8.00 -2.82
C SER A 82 -18.79 -8.34 -1.62
N LYS A 83 -19.70 -7.43 -1.22
CA LYS A 83 -20.56 -7.53 -0.04
C LYS A 83 -19.80 -7.66 1.30
N VAL A 84 -18.48 -7.48 1.30
CA VAL A 84 -17.68 -7.39 2.53
C VAL A 84 -17.89 -5.99 3.13
N PRO A 85 -18.33 -5.87 4.40
CA PRO A 85 -18.49 -4.58 5.04
C PRO A 85 -17.17 -3.79 5.09
N THR A 86 -17.23 -2.53 4.70
CA THR A 86 -16.09 -1.62 4.74
C THR A 86 -16.57 -0.18 4.89
N THR A 87 -15.83 0.61 5.66
CA THR A 87 -15.98 2.07 5.73
C THR A 87 -14.96 2.78 4.85
N VAL A 88 -14.12 2.03 4.13
CA VAL A 88 -13.07 2.53 3.26
C VAL A 88 -13.56 2.54 1.81
N THR A 89 -13.41 3.70 1.17
CA THR A 89 -13.56 3.91 -0.26
C THR A 89 -12.28 4.53 -0.83
N GLU A 90 -12.18 4.63 -2.15
CA GLU A 90 -11.07 5.35 -2.78
C GLU A 90 -10.95 6.80 -2.28
N ASP A 91 -12.09 7.48 -2.15
CA ASP A 91 -12.14 8.87 -1.66
C ASP A 91 -11.64 8.99 -0.23
N VAL A 92 -12.04 8.07 0.65
CA VAL A 92 -11.55 8.03 2.05
C VAL A 92 -10.04 7.84 2.10
N ILE A 93 -9.48 7.00 1.22
CA ILE A 93 -8.02 6.82 1.13
C ILE A 93 -7.35 8.11 0.70
N ARG A 94 -7.85 8.76 -0.36
CA ARG A 94 -7.29 10.02 -0.87
C ARG A 94 -7.37 11.15 0.16
N GLU A 95 -8.50 11.25 0.86
CA GLU A 95 -8.74 12.22 1.93
C GLU A 95 -7.70 12.10 3.05
N LEU A 96 -7.48 10.87 3.55
CA LEU A 96 -6.55 10.62 4.65
C LEU A 96 -5.07 10.65 4.22
N ALA A 97 -4.77 10.21 2.99
CA ALA A 97 -3.41 10.13 2.46
C ALA A 97 -2.84 11.52 2.15
N ARG A 98 -3.65 12.41 1.57
CA ARG A 98 -3.24 13.75 1.12
C ARG A 98 -2.54 14.61 2.18
N PRO A 99 -3.09 14.81 3.40
CA PRO A 99 -2.46 15.66 4.42
C PRO A 99 -1.13 15.09 4.93
N LEU A 100 -0.93 13.77 4.83
CA LEU A 100 0.32 13.10 5.22
C LEU A 100 1.41 13.19 4.14
N GLY A 101 1.12 13.84 3.00
CA GLY A 101 2.05 13.99 1.90
C GLY A 101 2.12 12.79 0.95
N TRP A 102 1.17 11.86 1.05
CA TRP A 102 0.98 10.80 0.06
C TRP A 102 0.22 11.33 -1.16
N VAL A 103 0.55 10.79 -2.33
CA VAL A 103 -0.18 11.02 -3.59
C VAL A 103 -0.40 9.68 -4.27
N ASP A 104 -1.60 9.49 -4.77
CA ASP A 104 -1.96 8.33 -5.56
C ASP A 104 -1.42 8.44 -7.00
N ILE A 105 -1.05 7.28 -7.56
CA ILE A 105 -0.49 7.22 -8.92
C ILE A 105 -1.14 6.14 -9.78
N LYS A 106 -1.82 5.17 -9.17
CA LYS A 106 -2.40 4.05 -9.89
C LYS A 106 -3.47 3.37 -9.06
N VAL A 107 -4.57 2.99 -9.70
CA VAL A 107 -5.60 2.10 -9.14
C VAL A 107 -5.62 0.78 -9.93
N CYS A 108 -5.89 -0.34 -9.28
CA CYS A 108 -6.17 -1.61 -9.96
C CYS A 108 -7.02 -2.56 -9.13
N ALA A 109 -7.69 -3.51 -9.80
CA ALA A 109 -8.27 -4.67 -9.13
C ALA A 109 -7.16 -5.62 -8.66
N VAL A 110 -7.13 -5.89 -7.35
CA VAL A 110 -6.18 -6.83 -6.72
C VAL A 110 -6.77 -8.24 -6.71
N SER A 111 -8.06 -8.38 -6.48
CA SER A 111 -8.79 -9.66 -6.61
C SER A 111 -10.24 -9.40 -7.01
N GLU A 112 -11.09 -10.43 -6.99
CA GLU A 112 -12.54 -10.23 -7.07
C GLU A 112 -13.09 -9.39 -5.90
N VAL A 113 -12.50 -9.56 -4.71
CA VAL A 113 -12.88 -8.89 -3.48
C VAL A 113 -12.22 -7.53 -3.33
N TRP A 114 -10.94 -7.40 -3.67
CA TRP A 114 -10.11 -6.25 -3.28
C TRP A 114 -9.82 -5.31 -4.46
N SER A 115 -10.07 -4.02 -4.27
CA SER A 115 -9.47 -2.93 -5.05
C SER A 115 -8.17 -2.49 -4.39
N GLY A 116 -7.23 -1.93 -5.15
CA GLY A 116 -5.98 -1.38 -4.63
C GLY A 116 -5.66 -0.02 -5.23
N LEU A 117 -5.16 0.90 -4.39
CA LEU A 117 -4.67 2.23 -4.77
C LEU A 117 -3.20 2.35 -4.35
N LYS A 118 -2.33 2.68 -5.30
CA LYS A 118 -0.90 2.90 -5.06
C LYS A 118 -0.67 4.35 -4.68
N LEU A 119 -0.09 4.54 -3.50
CA LEU A 119 0.37 5.79 -2.94
C LEU A 119 1.89 5.86 -2.97
N VAL A 120 2.42 7.07 -3.18
CA VAL A 120 3.84 7.39 -3.06
C VAL A 120 4.01 8.75 -2.38
N VAL A 121 5.16 9.03 -1.78
CA VAL A 121 5.41 10.34 -1.15
C VAL A 121 5.51 11.41 -2.24
N ARG A 122 5.01 12.63 -2.02
CA ARG A 122 5.18 13.75 -2.98
C ARG A 122 6.65 14.05 -3.25
N LYS A 123 7.03 14.26 -4.52
CA LYS A 123 8.42 14.60 -4.90
C LYS A 123 9.00 15.77 -4.08
N ALA A 124 8.22 16.82 -3.85
CA ALA A 124 8.62 17.99 -3.04
C ALA A 124 8.95 17.66 -1.57
N LEU A 125 8.57 16.48 -1.07
CA LEU A 125 8.88 16.00 0.29
C LEU A 125 10.01 14.95 0.30
N ARG A 126 10.57 14.59 -0.86
CA ARG A 126 11.66 13.62 -1.00
C ARG A 126 13.02 14.27 -1.13
N ASP A 127 13.06 15.52 -1.59
CA ASP A 127 14.27 16.29 -1.81
C ASP A 127 14.19 17.64 -1.07
N PRO A 128 14.78 17.76 0.13
CA PRO A 128 14.83 19.03 0.84
C PRO A 128 15.74 20.08 0.18
N GLY A 129 16.47 19.71 -0.88
CA GLY A 129 17.39 20.60 -1.64
C GLY A 129 16.80 21.18 -2.93
N ALA A 130 15.59 20.76 -3.35
CA ALA A 130 14.94 21.28 -4.55
C ALA A 130 14.16 22.58 -4.23
N ARG A 131 14.88 23.68 -4.02
CA ARG A 131 14.33 25.03 -4.00
C ARG A 131 15.10 25.95 -4.92
#